data_AF-A0A7L4BCN9-F1
#
_entry.id   AF-A0A7L4BCN9-F1
#
_cell.length_a   1.000
_cell.length_b   1.000
_cell.length_c   1.000
_cell.angle_alpha   90.00
_cell.angle_beta   90.00
_cell.angle_gamma   90.00
#
_symmetry.space_group_name_H-M   'P 1'
#
loop_
_entity.id
_entity.type
_entity.pdbx_description
1 polymer ?
#
loop_
_entity_poly.entity_id
_entity_poly.type
_entity_poly.pdbx_seq_one_letter_code
_entity_poly.pdbx_strand_id
1 'polypeptide(L)'
;LQEWELVVLGKLKWNLAAVTPHDFIEHILRKLPLPKDKLLLIRKHAQTFIALCATDFNFALYPPSMIATGSVGAAICGLQLNDGDRFTDLLAKITNIDVDCLKACQEQIEAVLVNNLRQVRRQQQQSNPKTVDELDQASTPTDVRDIDL
;
A
#
# COMPACT_ATOMS: atom_id res chain seq x y z
N LEU A 1 12.36 25.43 -4.38
CA LEU A 1 11.44 24.76 -3.43
C LEU A 1 10.52 25.78 -2.75
N GLN A 2 11.05 26.79 -2.05
CA GLN A 2 10.24 27.81 -1.33
C GLN A 2 9.21 28.56 -2.20
N GLU A 3 9.57 28.96 -3.43
CA GLU A 3 8.63 29.63 -4.34
C GLU A 3 7.43 28.74 -4.68
N TRP A 4 7.68 27.46 -4.98
CA TRP A 4 6.63 26.49 -5.29
C TRP A 4 5.76 26.18 -4.08
N GLU A 5 6.36 26.09 -2.88
CA GLU A 5 5.61 25.94 -1.63
C GLU A 5 4.60 27.08 -1.46
N LEU A 6 5.03 28.34 -1.61
CA LEU A 6 4.14 29.50 -1.52
C LEU A 6 3.04 29.49 -2.60
N VAL A 7 3.37 29.07 -3.82
CA VAL A 7 2.38 28.93 -4.90
C VAL A 7 1.32 27.88 -4.53
N VAL A 8 1.73 26.71 -4.05
CA VAL A 8 0.80 25.62 -3.66
C VAL A 8 -0.07 26.05 -2.48
N LEU A 9 0.53 26.60 -1.42
CA LEU A 9 -0.19 27.10 -0.25
C LEU A 9 -1.20 28.19 -0.63
N GLY A 10 -0.80 29.12 -1.50
CA GLY A 10 -1.67 30.15 -2.03
C GLY A 10 -2.86 29.57 -2.81
N LYS A 11 -2.63 28.57 -3.68
CA LYS A 11 -3.70 27.91 -4.44
C LYS A 11 -4.66 27.11 -3.56
N LEU A 12 -4.16 26.47 -2.51
CA LEU A 12 -4.97 25.76 -1.52
C LEU A 12 -5.64 26.69 -0.49
N LYS A 13 -5.41 28.00 -0.55
CA LYS A 13 -5.87 28.98 0.44
C LYS A 13 -5.47 28.60 1.87
N TRP A 14 -4.27 28.04 2.02
CA TRP A 14 -3.74 27.52 3.29
C TRP A 14 -4.54 26.38 3.92
N ASN A 15 -5.50 25.78 3.19
CA ASN A 15 -6.23 24.63 3.68
C ASN A 15 -5.41 23.35 3.49
N LEU A 16 -4.52 23.08 4.44
CA LEU A 16 -3.67 21.88 4.48
C LEU A 16 -4.27 20.74 5.31
N ALA A 17 -5.29 21.02 6.11
CA ALA A 17 -5.92 20.06 7.01
C ALA A 17 -6.96 19.19 6.28
N ALA A 18 -6.58 18.66 5.11
CA ALA A 18 -7.42 17.74 4.37
C ALA A 18 -7.54 16.40 5.12
N VAL A 19 -8.73 15.84 5.15
CA VAL A 19 -8.95 14.50 5.68
C VAL A 19 -8.27 13.48 4.78
N THR A 20 -7.59 12.51 5.38
CA THR A 20 -6.86 11.44 4.72
C THR A 20 -7.53 10.09 4.98
N PRO A 21 -7.25 9.05 4.16
CA PRO A 21 -7.77 7.71 4.44
C PRO A 21 -7.33 7.18 5.82
N HIS A 22 -6.16 7.59 6.30
CA HIS A 22 -5.64 7.17 7.61
C HIS A 22 -6.53 7.60 8.77
N ASP A 23 -7.23 8.74 8.64
CA ASP A 23 -8.13 9.26 9.68
C ASP A 23 -9.33 8.32 9.93
N PHE A 24 -9.70 7.52 8.93
CA PHE A 24 -10.81 6.56 9.03
C PHE A 24 -10.38 5.17 9.54
N ILE A 25 -9.09 4.83 9.49
CA ILE A 25 -8.62 3.46 9.82
C ILE A 25 -8.98 3.08 11.24
N GLU A 26 -8.64 3.91 12.23
CA GLU A 26 -8.97 3.60 13.63
C GLU A 26 -10.47 3.52 13.89
N HIS A 27 -11.25 4.36 13.21
CA HIS A 27 -12.71 4.35 13.32
C HIS A 27 -13.29 3.02 12.83
N ILE A 28 -12.82 2.53 11.68
CA ILE A 28 -13.27 1.27 11.08
C ILE A 28 -12.83 0.08 11.95
N LEU A 29 -11.54 -0.01 12.30
CA LEU A 29 -10.98 -1.16 13.01
C LEU A 29 -11.65 -1.39 14.38
N ARG A 30 -12.01 -0.33 15.11
CA ARG A 30 -12.69 -0.42 16.41
C ARG A 30 -14.08 -1.06 16.33
N LYS A 31 -14.70 -1.08 15.16
CA LYS A 31 -16.05 -1.63 14.93
C LYS A 31 -16.02 -3.04 14.35
N LEU A 32 -14.84 -3.57 14.03
CA LEU A 32 -14.69 -4.93 13.52
C LEU A 32 -14.68 -5.95 14.67
N PRO A 33 -15.48 -7.03 14.59
CA PRO A 33 -15.52 -8.09 15.60
C PRO A 33 -14.35 -9.06 15.42
N LEU A 34 -13.11 -8.57 15.51
CA LEU A 34 -11.88 -9.34 15.29
C LEU A 34 -10.90 -9.20 16.47
N PRO A 35 -10.09 -10.24 16.76
CA PRO A 35 -9.02 -10.16 17.76
C PRO A 35 -8.00 -9.06 17.43
N LYS A 36 -7.41 -8.46 18.47
CA LYS A 36 -6.43 -7.36 18.35
C LYS A 36 -5.27 -7.69 17.42
N ASP A 37 -4.73 -8.91 17.46
CA ASP A 37 -3.59 -9.30 16.63
C ASP A 37 -3.95 -9.28 15.14
N LYS A 38 -5.17 -9.68 14.78
CA LYS A 38 -5.67 -9.58 13.40
C LYS A 38 -5.86 -8.13 12.99
N LEU A 39 -6.41 -7.29 13.87
CA LEU A 39 -6.59 -5.85 13.61
C LEU A 39 -5.25 -5.14 13.36
N LEU A 40 -4.18 -5.51 14.07
CA LEU A 40 -2.84 -4.98 13.83
C LEU A 40 -2.31 -5.33 12.44
N LEU A 41 -2.54 -6.55 11.98
CA LEU A 41 -2.13 -6.99 10.64
C LEU A 41 -2.96 -6.30 9.55
N ILE A 42 -4.29 -6.23 9.73
CA ILE A 42 -5.21 -5.51 8.83
C ILE A 42 -4.79 -4.04 8.71
N ARG A 43 -4.46 -3.38 9.83
CA ARG A 43 -3.97 -1.99 9.81
C ARG A 43 -2.74 -1.83 8.91
N LYS A 44 -1.75 -2.71 9.06
CA LYS A 44 -0.52 -2.67 8.26
C LYS A 44 -0.82 -2.84 6.76
N HIS A 45 -1.63 -3.83 6.40
CA HIS A 45 -2.01 -4.06 5.00
C HIS A 45 -2.83 -2.91 4.43
N ALA A 46 -3.79 -2.39 5.19
CA ALA A 46 -4.58 -1.23 4.77
C ALA A 46 -3.69 0.00 4.51
N GLN A 47 -2.68 0.26 5.35
CA GLN A 47 -1.71 1.35 5.13
C GLN A 47 -0.91 1.14 3.84
N THR A 48 -0.50 -0.09 3.53
CA THR A 48 0.16 -0.42 2.25
C THR A 48 -0.78 -0.17 1.07
N PHE A 49 -2.05 -0.56 1.16
CA PHE A 49 -3.02 -0.32 0.09
C PHE A 49 -3.37 1.17 -0.06
N ILE A 50 -3.44 1.94 1.03
CA ILE A 50 -3.62 3.41 0.95
C ILE A 50 -2.44 4.04 0.20
N ALA A 51 -1.21 3.63 0.53
CA ALA A 51 -0.02 4.12 -0.16
C ALA A 51 -0.04 3.74 -1.65
N LEU A 52 -0.46 2.51 -1.96
CA LEU A 52 -0.64 2.06 -3.33
C LEU A 52 -1.67 2.90 -4.09
N CYS A 53 -2.83 3.16 -3.48
CA CYS A 53 -3.89 3.98 -4.08
C CYS A 53 -3.41 5.40 -4.38
N ALA A 54 -2.57 5.97 -3.51
CA ALA A 54 -2.01 7.31 -3.71
C ALA A 54 -1.10 7.42 -4.95
N THR A 55 -0.65 6.29 -5.52
CA THR A 55 0.18 6.27 -6.74
C THR A 55 -0.60 6.09 -8.04
N ASP A 56 -1.90 5.78 -7.96
CA ASP A 56 -2.73 5.49 -9.14
C ASP A 56 -3.87 6.53 -9.28
N PHE A 57 -3.93 7.17 -10.45
CA PHE A 57 -4.87 8.25 -10.72
C PHE A 57 -6.34 7.81 -10.66
N ASN A 58 -6.64 6.52 -10.83
CA ASN A 58 -8.01 6.03 -10.73
C ASN A 58 -8.63 6.28 -9.33
N PHE A 59 -7.79 6.40 -8.30
CA PHE A 59 -8.23 6.70 -6.93
C PHE A 59 -8.29 8.19 -6.61
N ALA A 60 -7.85 9.08 -7.51
CA ALA A 60 -7.73 10.51 -7.22
C ALA A 60 -9.09 11.19 -6.88
N LEU A 61 -10.19 10.62 -7.38
CA LEU A 61 -11.55 11.13 -7.15
C LEU A 61 -12.32 10.37 -6.06
N TYR A 62 -11.73 9.32 -5.50
CA TYR A 62 -12.36 8.55 -4.43
C TYR A 62 -12.26 9.34 -3.13
N PRO A 63 -13.36 9.44 -2.35
CA PRO A 63 -13.28 10.10 -1.05
C PRO A 63 -12.38 9.29 -0.10
N PRO A 64 -11.70 9.95 0.87
CA PRO A 64 -10.78 9.28 1.78
C PRO A 64 -11.41 8.11 2.56
N SER A 65 -12.70 8.20 2.90
CA SER A 65 -13.46 7.13 3.56
C SER A 65 -13.59 5.87 2.68
N MET A 66 -13.80 6.04 1.37
CA MET A 66 -13.89 4.94 0.41
C MET A 66 -12.55 4.22 0.27
N ILE A 67 -11.45 4.97 0.11
CA ILE A 67 -10.09 4.39 0.05
C ILE A 67 -9.75 3.62 1.33
N ALA A 68 -10.05 4.19 2.50
CA ALA A 68 -9.81 3.52 3.78
C ALA A 68 -10.63 2.23 3.90
N THR A 69 -11.92 2.29 3.59
CA THR A 69 -12.84 1.13 3.69
C THR A 69 -12.46 0.04 2.70
N GLY A 70 -12.18 0.39 1.44
CA GLY A 70 -11.72 -0.54 0.41
C GLY A 70 -10.38 -1.19 0.78
N SER A 71 -9.43 -0.41 1.32
CA SER A 71 -8.14 -0.93 1.78
C SER A 71 -8.28 -1.92 2.95
N VAL A 72 -9.17 -1.63 3.90
CA VAL A 72 -9.48 -2.56 5.01
C VAL A 72 -10.17 -3.81 4.48
N GLY A 73 -11.12 -3.66 3.55
CA GLY A 73 -11.81 -4.79 2.91
C GLY A 73 -10.84 -5.71 2.17
N ALA A 74 -10.02 -5.16 1.28
CA ALA A 74 -8.99 -5.90 0.56
C ALA A 74 -8.00 -6.60 1.51
N ALA A 75 -7.63 -5.97 2.63
CA ALA A 75 -6.78 -6.59 3.64
C ALA A 75 -7.46 -7.79 4.34
N ILE A 76 -8.76 -7.71 4.63
CA ILE A 76 -9.54 -8.81 5.21
C ILE A 76 -9.67 -9.97 4.22
N CYS A 77 -9.96 -9.67 2.95
CA CYS A 77 -10.06 -10.65 1.86
C CYS A 77 -8.73 -11.37 1.63
N GLY A 78 -7.62 -10.63 1.54
CA GLY A 78 -6.28 -11.19 1.34
C GLY A 78 -5.77 -12.05 2.50
N LEU A 79 -6.23 -11.80 3.73
CA LEU A 79 -5.91 -12.62 4.90
C LEU A 79 -6.76 -13.90 5.02
N GLN A 80 -7.62 -14.19 4.04
CA GLN A 80 -8.51 -15.36 4.01
C GLN A 80 -9.30 -15.53 5.31
N LEU A 81 -9.80 -14.42 5.85
CA LEU A 81 -10.73 -14.50 6.96
C LEU A 81 -12.03 -15.10 6.42
N ASN A 82 -12.33 -16.35 6.81
CA ASN A 82 -13.60 -17.02 6.51
C ASN A 82 -14.75 -16.01 6.68
N ASP A 83 -15.52 -15.75 5.61
CA ASP A 83 -16.61 -14.75 5.48
C ASP A 83 -16.25 -13.34 4.92
N GLY A 84 -15.48 -13.25 3.83
CA GLY A 84 -15.16 -11.96 3.15
C GLY A 84 -16.39 -11.12 2.77
N ASP A 85 -17.46 -11.73 2.27
CA ASP A 85 -18.71 -11.02 1.93
C ASP A 85 -19.37 -10.38 3.16
N ARG A 86 -19.43 -11.10 4.29
CA ARG A 86 -20.01 -10.58 5.55
C ARG A 86 -19.24 -9.36 6.04
N PHE A 87 -17.92 -9.38 5.94
CA PHE A 87 -17.10 -8.24 6.34
C PHE A 87 -17.27 -7.06 5.38
N THR A 88 -17.44 -7.30 4.10
CA THR A 88 -17.72 -6.24 3.12
C THR A 88 -19.05 -5.53 3.43
N ASP A 89 -20.12 -6.28 3.74
CA ASP A 89 -21.40 -5.69 4.16
C ASP A 89 -21.28 -4.90 5.46
N LEU A 90 -20.50 -5.40 6.43
CA LEU A 90 -20.26 -4.70 7.69
C LEU A 90 -19.49 -3.39 7.45
N LEU A 91 -18.45 -3.42 6.61
CA LEU A 91 -17.64 -2.26 6.28
C LEU A 91 -18.49 -1.18 5.57
N ALA A 92 -19.30 -1.59 4.60
CA ALA A 92 -20.26 -0.72 3.92
C ALA A 92 -21.21 -0.03 4.92
N LYS A 93 -21.72 -0.78 5.91
CA LYS A 93 -22.57 -0.22 6.99
C LYS A 93 -21.83 0.73 7.91
N ILE A 94 -20.57 0.46 8.25
CA ILE A 94 -19.77 1.31 9.14
C ILE A 94 -19.54 2.70 8.53
N THR A 95 -19.28 2.75 7.22
CA THR A 95 -18.93 4.01 6.52
C THR A 95 -20.06 4.58 5.66
N ASN A 96 -21.24 3.94 5.68
CA ASN A 96 -22.40 4.30 4.89
C ASN A 96 -22.08 4.42 3.38
N ILE A 97 -21.39 3.40 2.88
CA ILE A 97 -21.00 3.27 1.48
C ILE A 97 -21.85 2.18 0.84
N ASP A 98 -22.22 2.37 -0.43
CA ASP A 98 -22.89 1.34 -1.21
C ASP A 98 -22.01 0.09 -1.37
N VAL A 99 -22.60 -1.10 -1.20
CA VAL A 99 -21.84 -2.36 -1.17
C VAL A 99 -21.18 -2.63 -2.52
N ASP A 100 -21.85 -2.34 -3.64
CA ASP A 100 -21.31 -2.59 -4.97
C ASP A 100 -20.17 -1.63 -5.29
N CYS A 101 -20.32 -0.36 -4.88
CA CYS A 101 -19.24 0.63 -4.96
C CYS A 101 -18.02 0.20 -4.12
N LEU A 102 -18.23 -0.37 -2.94
CA LEU A 102 -17.16 -0.89 -2.09
C LEU A 102 -16.45 -2.08 -2.73
N LYS A 103 -17.20 -3.04 -3.29
CA LYS A 103 -16.63 -4.18 -4.02
C LYS A 103 -15.79 -3.72 -5.22
N ALA A 104 -16.32 -2.81 -6.03
CA ALA A 104 -15.59 -2.25 -7.17
C ALA A 104 -14.29 -1.55 -6.75
N CYS A 105 -14.28 -0.86 -5.61
CA CYS A 105 -13.06 -0.25 -5.06
C CYS A 105 -12.05 -1.32 -4.62
N GLN A 106 -12.49 -2.38 -3.93
CA GLN A 106 -11.62 -3.48 -3.51
C GLN A 106 -10.98 -4.18 -4.72
N GLU A 107 -11.77 -4.51 -5.74
CA GLU A 107 -11.30 -5.14 -6.97
C GLU A 107 -10.25 -4.26 -7.69
N GLN A 108 -10.45 -2.95 -7.73
CA GLN A 108 -9.45 -2.02 -8.29
C GLN A 108 -8.16 -2.01 -7.47
N ILE A 109 -8.23 -2.00 -6.14
CA ILE A 109 -7.04 -2.07 -5.27
C ILE A 109 -6.25 -3.35 -5.54
N GLU A 110 -6.94 -4.49 -5.64
CA GLU A 110 -6.34 -5.78 -5.93
C GLU A 110 -5.71 -5.82 -7.34
N ALA A 111 -6.39 -5.27 -8.34
CA ALA A 111 -5.86 -5.17 -9.71
C ALA A 111 -4.56 -4.35 -9.75
N VAL A 112 -4.53 -3.20 -9.08
CA VAL A 112 -3.33 -2.36 -8.98
C VAL A 112 -2.21 -3.07 -8.23
N LEU A 113 -2.54 -3.81 -7.16
CA LEU A 113 -1.55 -4.61 -6.43
C LEU A 113 -0.91 -5.67 -7.32
N VAL A 114 -1.72 -6.45 -8.03
CA VAL A 114 -1.25 -7.50 -8.95
C VAL A 114 -0.36 -6.92 -10.04
N ASN A 115 -0.73 -5.77 -10.60
CA ASN A 115 0.08 -5.08 -11.60
C ASN A 115 1.42 -4.61 -11.04
N ASN A 116 1.43 -4.01 -9.85
CA ASN A 116 2.65 -3.58 -9.18
C ASN A 116 3.59 -4.76 -8.90
N LEU A 117 3.08 -5.87 -8.37
CA LEU A 117 3.89 -7.08 -8.13
C LEU A 117 4.50 -7.66 -9.43
N ARG A 118 3.75 -7.61 -10.55
CA ARG A 118 4.26 -8.02 -11.87
C ARG A 118 5.37 -7.09 -12.36
N GLN A 119 5.22 -5.78 -12.17
CA GLN A 119 6.25 -4.79 -12.55
C GLN A 119 7.54 -4.98 -11.76
N VAL A 120 7.45 -5.14 -10.42
CA VAL A 120 8.61 -5.39 -9.56
C VAL A 120 9.35 -6.66 -9.99
N ARG A 121 8.64 -7.75 -10.29
CA ARG A 121 9.26 -8.99 -10.80
C ARG A 121 9.99 -8.78 -12.12
N ARG A 122 9.44 -7.98 -13.05
CA ARG A 122 10.09 -7.68 -14.33
C ARG A 122 11.38 -6.88 -14.14
N GLN A 123 11.37 -5.89 -13.25
CA GLN A 123 12.56 -5.09 -12.93
C GLN A 123 13.68 -5.96 -12.34
N GLN A 124 13.35 -6.89 -11.43
CA GLN A 124 14.32 -7.82 -10.85
C GLN A 124 14.92 -8.78 -11.90
N GLN A 125 14.16 -9.19 -12.90
CA GLN A 125 14.66 -10.03 -13.99
C GLN A 125 15.55 -9.27 -14.97
N GLN A 126 15.33 -7.96 -15.17
CA GLN A 126 16.14 -7.11 -16.05
C GLN A 126 17.45 -6.63 -15.39
N SER A 127 17.53 -6.58 -14.06
CA SER A 127 18.76 -6.21 -13.34
C SER A 127 19.79 -7.34 -13.23
N ASN A 128 19.56 -8.49 -13.86
CA ASN A 128 20.52 -9.61 -13.93
C ASN A 128 21.13 -9.68 -15.34
N PRO A 129 22.30 -9.06 -15.62
CA PRO A 129 23.02 -9.34 -16.84
C PRO A 129 23.58 -10.76 -16.75
N LYS A 130 23.04 -11.66 -17.57
CA LYS A 130 23.74 -12.88 -17.95
C LYS A 130 24.98 -12.48 -18.76
N THR A 131 26.14 -12.36 -18.13
CA THR A 131 27.41 -12.61 -18.81
C THR A 131 27.73 -14.09 -18.61
N VAL A 132 27.30 -14.89 -19.58
CA VAL A 132 27.87 -16.21 -19.82
C VAL A 132 28.97 -15.97 -20.85
N ASP A 133 30.19 -15.72 -20.37
CA ASP A 133 31.41 -16.30 -20.95
C ASP A 133 32.60 -16.04 -20.02
N GLU A 134 33.57 -16.94 -20.10
CA GLU A 134 34.87 -16.98 -19.41
C GLU A 134 34.87 -17.52 -17.96
N LEU A 135 34.94 -18.86 -17.91
CA LEU A 135 35.90 -19.53 -17.05
C LEU A 135 37.28 -18.88 -17.26
N ASP A 136 37.75 -18.05 -16.33
CA ASP A 136 39.14 -18.19 -15.85
C ASP A 136 39.44 -17.36 -14.59
N GLN A 137 40.02 -18.08 -13.64
CA GLN A 137 40.89 -17.64 -12.55
C GLN A 137 40.35 -16.67 -11.48
N ALA A 138 40.09 -17.29 -10.33
CA ALA A 138 40.20 -16.69 -9.01
C ALA A 138 41.51 -15.89 -8.84
N SER A 139 41.42 -14.65 -8.37
CA SER A 139 42.49 -13.96 -7.65
C SER A 139 41.97 -12.69 -6.98
N THR A 140 41.60 -12.79 -5.71
CA THR A 140 42.05 -11.82 -4.71
C THR A 140 42.24 -12.57 -3.38
N PRO A 141 43.48 -12.93 -3.02
CA PRO A 141 43.77 -13.37 -1.67
C PRO A 141 43.81 -12.14 -0.76
N THR A 142 43.01 -12.16 0.32
CA THR A 142 43.14 -11.17 1.39
C THR A 142 44.37 -11.56 2.22
N ASP A 143 45.52 -10.96 1.94
CA ASP A 143 46.72 -11.13 2.76
C ASP A 143 46.63 -10.18 3.97
N VAL A 144 46.64 -10.77 5.16
CA VAL A 144 46.48 -10.11 6.46
C VAL A 144 47.80 -10.27 7.20
N ARG A 145 48.59 -9.18 7.25
CA ARG A 145 49.76 -8.87 8.12
C ARG A 145 50.41 -7.59 7.51
N ASP A 146 50.77 -6.52 8.19
CA ASP A 146 51.23 -6.34 9.56
C ASP A 146 50.79 -4.96 10.12
N ILE A 147 50.59 -4.91 11.44
CA ILE A 147 50.47 -3.70 12.25
C ILE A 147 51.86 -3.46 12.86
N ASP A 148 52.53 -2.38 12.49
CA ASP A 148 53.74 -1.93 13.19
C ASP A 148 53.38 -1.03 14.39
N LEU A 149 53.98 -1.34 15.54
CA LEU A 149 54.03 -0.49 16.75
C LEU A 149 55.10 0.60 16.61
#